data_AF-A0A4U2ZCH9-F1
#
_entry.id   AF-A0A4U2ZCH9-F1
#
_cell.length_a   1.000
_cell.length_b   1.000
_cell.length_c   1.000
_cell.angle_alpha   90.00
_cell.angle_beta   90.00
_cell.angle_gamma   90.00
#
_symmetry.space_group_name_H-M   'P 1'
#
loop_
_entity.id
_entity.type
_entity.pdbx_description
1 polymer ?
#
loop_
_entity_poly.entity_id
_entity_poly.type
_entity_poly.pdbx_seq_one_letter_code
_entity_poly.pdbx_strand_id
1 'polypeptide(L)' 'MGTRVSYPYDVKMKAIEMRLAGVPIKQILLELNIRHKTQVETWMRWYRNGEMNRLKQPVGKQYSYNKGPESDNEQRSA' A
#
# COMPACT_ATOMS: atom_id res chain seq x y z
N MET A 1 13.97 19.07 4.39
CA MET A 1 13.55 17.77 4.96
C MET A 1 12.08 17.55 4.62
N GLY A 2 11.75 16.63 3.71
CA GLY A 2 10.35 16.32 3.40
C GLY A 2 9.75 15.48 4.52
N THR A 3 8.77 16.02 5.26
CA THR A 3 8.05 15.28 6.30
C THR A 3 7.21 14.19 5.65
N ARG A 4 7.63 12.94 5.85
CA ARG A 4 6.94 11.77 5.29
C ARG A 4 5.63 11.56 6.07
N VAL A 5 4.51 11.94 5.45
CA VAL A 5 3.18 11.75 6.05
C VAL A 5 2.84 10.27 6.08
N SER A 6 2.46 9.78 7.25
CA SER A 6 1.97 8.42 7.44
C SER A 6 0.47 8.45 7.65
N TYR A 7 -0.24 7.60 6.93
CA TYR A 7 -1.66 7.39 7.18
C TYR A 7 -1.84 6.08 7.97
N PRO A 8 -2.74 6.06 8.98
CA PRO A 8 -3.08 4.84 9.71
C PRO A 8 -3.81 3.85 8.80
N TYR A 9 -3.86 2.58 9.22
CA TYR A 9 -4.49 1.50 8.45
C TYR A 9 -5.94 1.83 8.09
N ASP A 10 -6.71 2.37 9.04
CA ASP A 10 -8.11 2.77 8.86
C ASP A 10 -8.31 3.74 7.69
N VAL A 11 -7.43 4.75 7.57
CA VAL A 11 -7.49 5.71 6.45
C VAL A 11 -7.21 5.03 5.12
N LYS A 12 -6.22 4.12 5.08
CA LYS A 12 -5.90 3.40 3.84
C LYS A 12 -7.03 2.47 3.42
N MET A 13 -7.63 1.77 4.39
CA MET A 13 -8.73 0.83 4.13
C MET A 13 -9.99 1.57 3.68
N LYS A 14 -10.33 2.68 4.36
CA LYS A 14 -11.45 3.53 3.97
C LYS A 14 -11.30 4.11 2.56
N ALA A 15 -10.07 4.48 2.15
CA ALA A 15 -9.80 4.92 0.78
C ALA A 15 -10.06 3.81 -0.26
N ILE A 16 -9.73 2.56 0.08
CA ILE A 16 -10.00 1.40 -0.78
C ILE A 16 -11.50 1.13 -0.86
N GLU A 17 -12.20 1.12 0.28
CA GLU A 17 -13.65 0.90 0.34
C GLU A 17 -14.41 1.94 -0.49
N MET A 18 -14.06 3.22 -0.35
CA MET A 18 -14.62 4.29 -1.20
C MET A 18 -14.32 4.06 -2.68
N ARG A 19 -13.11 3.59 -3.03
CA ARG A 19 -12.79 3.26 -4.42
C ARG A 19 -13.61 2.09 -4.95
N LEU A 20 -13.88 1.08 -4.13
CA LEU A 20 -14.74 -0.06 -4.48
C LEU A 20 -16.21 0.38 -4.61
N ALA A 21 -16.65 1.34 -3.82
CA ALA A 21 -17.96 1.98 -3.93
C ALA A 21 -18.09 2.92 -5.15
N GLY A 22 -17.05 3.05 -5.99
CA GLY A 22 -17.07 3.88 -7.19
C GLY A 22 -16.80 5.38 -6.94
N VAL A 23 -16.39 5.76 -5.73
CA VAL A 23 -16.07 7.16 -5.41
C VAL A 23 -14.80 7.59 -6.17
N PRO A 24 -14.81 8.80 -6.79
CA PRO A 24 -13.64 9.28 -7.51
C PRO A 24 -12.49 9.63 -6.55
N ILE A 25 -11.25 9.39 -6.98
CA ILE A 25 -10.05 9.61 -6.15
C ILE A 25 -9.99 11.05 -5.61
N LYS A 26 -10.43 12.05 -6.38
CA LYS A 26 -10.43 13.45 -5.94
C LYS A 26 -11.27 13.67 -4.66
N GLN A 27 -12.44 13.06 -4.57
CA GLN A 27 -13.29 13.10 -3.38
C GLN A 27 -12.59 12.44 -2.19
N ILE A 28 -12.00 11.26 -2.42
CA ILE A 28 -11.27 10.49 -1.40
C ILE A 28 -10.10 11.28 -0.82
N LEU A 29 -9.36 12.01 -1.68
CA LEU A 29 -8.24 12.85 -1.24
C LEU A 29 -8.70 13.99 -0.33
N LEU A 30 -9.83 14.63 -0.67
CA LEU A 30 -10.41 15.70 0.14
C LEU A 30 -10.93 15.17 1.48
N GLU A 31 -11.71 14.09 1.44
CA GLU A 31 -12.36 13.51 2.62
C GLU A 31 -11.36 12.92 3.62
N LEU A 32 -10.33 12.25 3.13
CA LEU A 32 -9.29 11.64 3.98
C LEU A 32 -8.06 12.55 4.18
N ASN A 33 -8.12 13.79 3.69
CA ASN A 33 -7.02 14.75 3.71
C ASN A 33 -5.70 14.18 3.16
N ILE A 34 -5.78 13.33 2.13
CA ILE A 34 -4.62 12.69 1.52
C ILE A 34 -4.02 13.66 0.50
N ARG A 35 -2.71 13.88 0.64
CA ARG A 35 -1.98 14.85 -0.18
C ARG A 35 -1.75 14.40 -1.63
N HIS A 36 -1.61 13.10 -1.88
CA HIS A 36 -1.19 12.56 -3.19
C HIS A 36 -2.09 11.42 -3.68
N LYS A 37 -2.63 11.54 -4.90
CA LYS A 37 -3.43 10.49 -5.56
C LYS A 37 -2.72 9.14 -5.66
N THR A 38 -1.41 9.15 -5.89
CA THR A 38 -0.59 7.95 -6.07
C THR A 38 -0.58 7.06 -4.81
N GLN A 39 -0.81 7.63 -3.62
CA GLN A 39 -0.99 6.84 -2.39
C GLN A 39 -2.21 5.93 -2.50
N VAL A 40 -3.36 6.48 -2.90
CA VAL A 40 -4.62 5.75 -3.07
C VAL A 40 -4.49 4.68 -4.16
N GLU A 41 -3.84 5.03 -5.28
CA GLU A 41 -3.57 4.07 -6.37
C GLU A 41 -2.69 2.90 -5.90
N THR A 42 -1.66 3.18 -5.10
CA THR A 42 -0.78 2.16 -4.52
C THR A 42 -1.53 1.24 -3.57
N TRP A 43 -2.38 1.80 -2.69
CA TRP A 43 -3.19 1.01 -1.76
C TRP A 43 -4.16 0.10 -2.49
N MET A 44 -4.78 0.60 -3.58
CA MET A 44 -5.67 -0.20 -4.38
C MET A 44 -4.93 -1.32 -5.14
N ARG A 45 -3.70 -1.07 -5.59
CA ARG A 45 -2.84 -2.11 -6.18
C ARG A 45 -2.53 -3.22 -5.16
N TRP A 46 -2.16 -2.86 -3.93
CA TRP A 46 -1.92 -3.84 -2.87
C TRP A 46 -3.18 -4.63 -2.54
N TYR A 47 -4.34 -3.97 -2.47
CA TYR A 47 -5.61 -4.64 -2.23
C TYR A 47 -5.93 -5.68 -3.31
N ARG A 48 -5.76 -5.33 -4.59
CA ARG A 48 -5.98 -6.24 -5.72
C ARG A 48 -5.01 -7.42 -5.74
N ASN A 49 -3.79 -7.22 -5.25
CA ASN A 49 -2.79 -8.27 -5.11
C ASN A 49 -2.95 -9.12 -3.82
N GLY A 50 -3.92 -8.80 -2.95
CA GLY A 50 -4.05 -9.47 -1.64
C GLY A 50 -2.96 -9.08 -0.63
N GLU A 51 -2.16 -8.04 -0.92
CA GLU A 51 -1.03 -7.58 -0.11
C GLU A 51 -1.46 -6.69 1.07
N MET A 52 -2.54 -7.06 1.77
CA MET A 52 -3.09 -6.28 2.89
C MET A 52 -2.10 -6.13 4.06
N ASN A 53 -1.15 -7.06 4.18
CA ASN A 53 -0.05 -6.98 5.15
C ASN A 53 0.83 -5.73 4.95
N ARG A 54 0.92 -5.19 3.73
CA ARG A 54 1.65 -3.94 3.45
C ARG A 54 0.92 -2.71 3.96
N LEU A 55 -0.40 -2.74 4.04
CA LEU A 55 -1.21 -1.63 4.56
C LEU A 55 -1.00 -1.44 6.07
N LYS A 56 -0.74 -2.54 6.80
CA LYS A 56 -0.49 -2.56 8.25
C LYS A 56 0.90 -2.07 8.66
N GLN A 57 1.85 -1.93 7.73
CA GLN A 57 3.21 -1.50 8.08
C GLN A 57 3.25 0.00 8.46
N PRO A 58 3.78 0.35 9.65
CA PRO A 58 4.07 1.73 10.02
C PRO A 58 5.28 2.24 9.24
N VAL A 59 5.29 3.52 8.85
CA VAL A 59 6.44 4.10 8.16
C VAL A 59 7.54 4.32 9.18
N GLY A 60 8.73 3.80 8.88
CA GLY A 60 9.87 3.83 9.80
C GLY A 60 10.72 2.59 9.69
N LYS A 61 10.12 1.45 9.34
CA LYS A 61 10.88 0.32 8.82
C LYS A 61 11.11 0.55 7.33
N GLN A 62 12.37 0.77 6.96
CA GLN A 62 12.79 0.66 5.56
C GLN A 62 12.30 -0.68 5.01
N TYR A 63 11.77 -0.69 3.80
CA TYR A 63 11.48 -1.92 3.08
C TYR A 63 12.81 -2.66 2.93
N SER A 64 13.07 -3.67 3.76
CA SER A 64 14.11 -4.65 3.43
C SER A 64 13.58 -5.46 2.26
N TYR A 65 13.80 -4.96 1.05
CA TYR A 65 13.59 -5.70 -0.20
C TYR A 65 14.67 -6.79 -0.32
N ASN A 66 14.73 -7.71 0.65
CA ASN A 66 15.76 -8.77 0.74
C ASN A 66 15.33 -9.97 1.61
N LYS A 67 14.04 -10.26 1.74
CA LYS A 67 13.55 -11.59 2.16
C LYS A 67 12.19 -11.84 1.51
N GLY A 68 12.21 -12.27 0.24
CA GLY A 68 11.11 -13.09 -0.27
C GLY A 68 11.08 -14.43 0.49
N PRO A 69 9.99 -15.21 0.42
CA PRO A 69 10.07 -16.60 0.84
C PRO A 69 11.19 -17.24 0.02
N GLU A 70 12.13 -17.87 0.73
CA GLU A 70 13.09 -18.78 0.15
C GLU A 70 12.28 -19.92 -0.47
N SER A 71 11.88 -19.74 -1.73
CA SER A 71 11.50 -20.86 -2.58
C SER A 71 12.79 -21.58 -2.91
N ASP A 72 13.07 -22.59 -2.10
CA ASP A 72 13.67 -23.83 -2.53
C ASP A 72 13.35 -24.10 -4.02
N ASN A 73 14.35 -24.00 -4.88
CA ASN A 73 14.51 -24.92 -6.00
C ASN A 73 15.98 -24.90 -6.42
N GLU A 74 16.68 -25.87 -5.86
CA GLU A 74 17.93 -26.43 -6.35
C GLU A 74 17.87 -26.75 -7.88
N GLN A 75 19.05 -26.87 -8.48
CA GLN A 75 19.34 -27.40 -9.81
C GLN A 75 19.05 -26.51 -11.04
N ARG A 76 20.14 -25.95 -11.55
CA ARG A 76 20.58 -26.35 -12.89
C ARG A 76 22.11 -26.40 -12.96
N SER A 77 22.62 -27.60 -12.73
CA SER A 77 23.99 -28.02 -13.02
C SER A 77 24.19 -28.17 -14.54
N ALA A 78 25.46 -28.03 -14.95
CA ALA A 78 26.09 -28.28 -16.25
C ALA A 78 25.96 -27.16 -17.30
#